data_AF-A0A523ZBI8-F1
#
_entry.id   AF-A0A523ZBI8-F1
#
_cell.length_a   1.000
_cell.length_b   1.000
_cell.length_c   1.000
_cell.angle_alpha   90.00
_cell.angle_beta   90.00
_cell.angle_gamma   90.00
#
_symmetry.space_group_name_H-M   'P 1'
#
loop_
_entity.id
_entity.type
_entity.pdbx_description
1 polymer ?
#
loop_
_entity_poly.entity_id
_entity_poly.type
_entity_poly.pdbx_seq_one_letter_code
_entity_poly.pdbx_strand_id
1 'polypeptide(L)'
;FLTMASTKLWPHLNTMQFTAITRNGGGKRVLIVGAGDSGQLVAREFLHNPHWEYRPVCFVDDDPGKIGVRIHGIPVAGDRYQIPELAAKYRVDVITLTMQAIPRKSFEELMQLCRQAKVSVNIVPSPVEVLSGKVDRAVTVRFRD
;
A
#
# COMPACT_ATOMS: atom_id res chain seq x y z
N PHE A 1 11.87 44.09 -15.84
CA PHE A 1 12.05 43.97 -14.38
C PHE A 1 11.28 42.73 -13.91
N LEU A 2 11.99 41.82 -13.23
CA LEU A 2 11.52 40.60 -12.54
C LEU A 2 10.29 40.86 -11.64
N THR A 3 9.41 39.89 -11.33
CA THR A 3 9.70 38.71 -10.49
C THR A 3 8.66 37.58 -10.65
N MET A 4 9.17 36.35 -10.51
CA MET A 4 8.45 35.10 -10.24
C MET A 4 7.91 35.06 -8.81
N ALA A 5 6.74 34.42 -8.61
CA ALA A 5 6.35 33.61 -7.44
C ALA A 5 4.82 33.36 -7.55
N SER A 6 4.24 32.21 -7.26
CA SER A 6 4.73 30.92 -6.77
C SER A 6 3.55 29.94 -6.77
N THR A 7 3.87 28.65 -6.81
CA THR A 7 3.17 27.56 -6.10
C THR A 7 1.71 27.24 -6.48
N LYS A 8 1.58 26.13 -7.21
CA LYS A 8 0.67 25.01 -6.91
C LYS A 8 -0.72 25.45 -6.43
N LEU A 9 -1.61 25.72 -7.40
CA LEU A 9 -3.04 25.56 -7.17
C LEU A 9 -3.31 24.09 -6.82
N TRP A 10 -3.38 23.83 -5.52
CA TRP A 10 -3.94 22.62 -4.95
C TRP A 10 -5.39 22.49 -5.45
N PRO A 11 -5.81 21.37 -6.05
CA PRO A 11 -7.22 21.14 -6.22
C PRO A 11 -7.76 20.72 -4.85
N HIS A 12 -8.27 21.70 -4.10
CA HIS A 12 -9.48 21.50 -3.34
C HIS A 12 -10.53 20.92 -4.31
N LEU A 13 -11.36 19.99 -3.83
CA LEU A 13 -12.37 19.21 -4.57
C LEU A 13 -11.89 17.83 -5.05
N ASN A 14 -11.56 16.96 -4.10
CA ASN A 14 -12.06 15.58 -4.16
C ASN A 14 -12.23 15.06 -2.72
N THR A 15 -13.19 15.69 -2.02
CA THR A 15 -13.98 14.99 -1.00
C THR A 15 -14.89 13.99 -1.74
N MET A 16 -14.30 13.07 -2.50
CA MET A 16 -15.05 11.92 -2.97
C MET A 16 -15.43 11.16 -1.72
N GLN A 17 -16.74 11.01 -1.52
CA GLN A 17 -17.32 10.29 -0.41
C GLN A 17 -16.54 8.98 -0.25
N PHE A 18 -15.79 8.91 0.84
CA PHE A 18 -15.18 7.68 1.30
C PHE A 18 -16.35 6.77 1.62
N THR A 19 -16.81 5.98 0.66
CA THR A 19 -17.57 4.77 0.97
C THR A 19 -16.56 3.88 1.67
N ALA A 20 -16.44 4.10 2.98
CA ALA A 20 -15.59 3.36 3.84
C ALA A 20 -15.93 1.90 3.59
N ILE A 21 -14.92 1.07 3.32
CA ILE A 21 -15.07 -0.38 3.39
C ILE A 21 -15.30 -0.68 4.88
N THR A 22 -16.45 -0.30 5.46
CA THR A 22 -16.83 -0.63 6.84
C THR A 22 -17.27 -2.08 6.84
N ARG A 23 -16.32 -3.00 6.64
CA ARG A 23 -16.42 -4.28 7.31
C ARG A 23 -15.93 -4.01 8.74
N ASN A 24 -16.88 -4.05 9.65
CA ASN A 24 -16.68 -3.98 11.09
C ASN A 24 -15.93 -5.25 11.55
N GLY A 25 -14.67 -5.38 11.16
CA GLY A 25 -13.84 -6.58 11.37
C GLY A 25 -12.44 -6.18 11.81
N GLY A 26 -11.98 -6.77 12.93
CA GLY A 26 -10.76 -6.42 13.66
C GLY A 26 -9.45 -6.89 13.01
N GLY A 27 -9.20 -6.48 11.76
CA GLY A 27 -7.95 -6.77 11.04
C GLY A 27 -7.00 -5.57 10.95
N LYS A 28 -5.70 -5.83 10.84
CA LYS A 28 -4.67 -4.81 10.61
C LYS A 28 -4.88 -4.14 9.25
N ARG A 29 -4.83 -2.82 9.20
CA ARG A 29 -4.95 -2.02 7.98
C ARG A 29 -3.67 -2.15 7.17
N VAL A 30 -3.81 -2.58 5.92
CA VAL A 30 -2.68 -2.90 5.05
C VAL A 30 -2.58 -1.93 3.87
N LEU A 31 -1.40 -1.33 3.70
CA LEU A 31 -1.00 -0.66 2.47
C LEU A 31 -0.21 -1.66 1.63
N ILE A 32 -0.63 -1.89 0.39
CA ILE A 32 0.04 -2.82 -0.52
C ILE A 32 0.89 -2.03 -1.52
N VAL A 33 2.18 -2.37 -1.62
CA VAL A 33 3.08 -1.77 -2.61
C VAL A 33 3.04 -2.60 -3.89
N GLY A 34 2.66 -1.94 -4.99
CA GLY A 34 2.40 -2.55 -6.30
C GLY A 34 0.92 -2.85 -6.49
N ALA A 35 0.32 -2.24 -7.51
CA ALA A 35 -1.09 -2.41 -7.91
C ALA A 35 -1.23 -3.23 -9.21
N GLY A 36 -0.15 -3.85 -9.69
CA GLY A 36 -0.19 -4.88 -10.75
C GLY A 36 -0.71 -6.23 -10.23
N ASP A 37 -0.72 -7.24 -11.11
CA ASP A 37 -1.35 -8.55 -10.88
C ASP A 37 -1.04 -9.16 -9.51
N SER A 38 0.24 -9.22 -9.12
CA SER A 38 0.68 -9.74 -7.82
C SER A 38 0.01 -9.04 -6.63
N GLY A 39 -0.06 -7.70 -6.66
CA GLY A 39 -0.68 -6.91 -5.59
C GLY A 39 -2.18 -7.13 -5.53
N GLN A 40 -2.82 -7.24 -6.69
CA GLN A 40 -4.25 -7.55 -6.79
C GLN A 40 -4.58 -8.94 -6.24
N LEU A 41 -3.74 -9.95 -6.55
CA LEU A 41 -3.88 -11.30 -6.02
C LEU A 41 -3.77 -11.33 -4.49
N VAL A 42 -2.79 -10.62 -3.92
CA VAL A 42 -2.64 -10.49 -2.46
C VAL A 42 -3.82 -9.76 -1.83
N ALA A 43 -4.28 -8.66 -2.43
CA ALA A 43 -5.45 -7.94 -1.93
C ALA A 43 -6.71 -8.79 -1.94
N ARG A 44 -6.93 -9.55 -3.03
CA ARG A 44 -8.05 -10.49 -3.13
C ARG A 44 -7.99 -11.54 -2.04
N GLU A 45 -6.82 -12.09 -1.76
CA GLU A 45 -6.65 -13.05 -0.67
C GLU A 45 -7.00 -12.41 0.68
N PHE A 46 -6.43 -11.26 1.01
CA PHE A 46 -6.70 -10.60 2.30
C PHE A 46 -8.18 -10.21 2.47
N LEU A 47 -8.88 -9.89 1.38
CA LEU A 47 -10.31 -9.58 1.41
C LEU A 47 -11.21 -10.81 1.62
N HIS A 48 -10.80 -11.97 1.09
CA HIS A 48 -11.63 -13.18 1.05
C HIS A 48 -11.26 -14.23 2.09
N ASN A 49 -10.07 -14.16 2.67
CA ASN A 49 -9.60 -15.09 3.68
C ASN A 49 -9.35 -14.38 5.03
N PRO A 50 -10.33 -14.40 5.96
CA PRO A 50 -10.22 -13.74 7.26
C PRO A 50 -9.08 -14.25 8.14
N HIS A 51 -8.51 -15.43 7.86
CA HIS A 51 -7.38 -16.00 8.62
C HIS A 51 -6.16 -15.06 8.65
N TRP A 52 -5.99 -14.23 7.62
CA TRP A 52 -4.90 -13.26 7.57
C TRP A 52 -5.05 -12.11 8.55
N GLU A 53 -6.26 -11.87 9.07
CA GLU A 53 -6.59 -10.70 9.90
C GLU A 53 -6.12 -9.38 9.28
N TYR A 54 -6.16 -9.28 7.94
CA TYR A 54 -5.70 -8.13 7.19
C TYR A 54 -6.84 -7.45 6.45
N ARG A 55 -6.78 -6.12 6.42
CA ARG A 55 -7.74 -5.27 5.71
C ARG A 55 -6.98 -4.32 4.80
N PRO A 56 -6.89 -4.59 3.50
CA PRO A 56 -6.31 -3.65 2.54
C PRO A 56 -7.05 -2.32 2.57
N VAL A 57 -6.32 -1.21 2.71
CA VAL A 57 -6.89 0.15 2.77
C VAL A 57 -6.49 1.04 1.60
N CYS A 58 -5.32 0.80 1.02
CA CYS A 58 -4.86 1.44 -0.20
C CYS A 58 -3.74 0.63 -0.87
N PHE A 59 -3.54 0.89 -2.16
CA PHE A 59 -2.33 0.56 -2.88
C PHE A 59 -1.46 1.80 -3.07
N VAL A 60 -0.17 1.57 -3.28
CA VAL A 60 0.73 2.52 -3.98
C VAL A 60 1.34 1.84 -5.19
N ASP A 61 1.54 2.58 -6.27
CA ASP A 61 2.18 2.09 -7.50
C ASP A 61 2.88 3.26 -8.17
N ASP A 62 4.05 3.02 -8.76
CA ASP A 62 4.81 4.08 -9.43
C ASP A 62 4.28 4.40 -10.82
N ASP A 63 3.42 3.55 -11.38
CA ASP A 63 2.74 3.85 -12.63
C ASP A 63 1.72 4.99 -12.39
N PRO A 64 1.98 6.21 -12.88
CA PRO A 64 1.08 7.34 -12.67
C PRO A 64 -0.29 7.12 -13.30
N GLY A 65 -0.40 6.23 -14.30
CA GLY A 65 -1.66 5.87 -14.93
C GLY A 65 -2.61 5.08 -14.01
N LYS A 66 -2.10 4.53 -12.90
CA LYS A 66 -2.92 3.82 -11.91
C LYS A 66 -3.39 4.72 -10.76
N ILE A 67 -2.75 5.87 -10.53
CA ILE A 67 -3.09 6.75 -9.41
C ILE A 67 -4.54 7.23 -9.54
N GLY A 68 -5.31 7.11 -8.46
CA GLY A 68 -6.74 7.45 -8.42
C GLY A 68 -7.67 6.33 -8.89
N VAL A 69 -7.16 5.28 -9.54
CA VAL A 69 -7.94 4.09 -9.90
C VAL A 69 -8.31 3.31 -8.64
N ARG A 70 -9.45 2.60 -8.68
CA ARG A 70 -9.85 1.65 -7.64
C ARG A 70 -9.75 0.23 -8.16
N ILE A 71 -9.09 -0.64 -7.40
CA ILE A 71 -8.93 -2.05 -7.72
C ILE A 71 -9.52 -2.87 -6.56
N HIS A 72 -10.46 -3.77 -6.86
CA HIS A 72 -11.26 -4.46 -5.83
C HIS A 72 -11.93 -3.49 -4.83
N GLY A 73 -12.27 -2.28 -5.28
CA GLY A 73 -12.81 -1.22 -4.42
C GLY A 73 -11.78 -0.55 -3.51
N ILE A 74 -10.48 -0.86 -3.61
CA ILE A 74 -9.38 -0.25 -2.86
C ILE A 74 -8.69 0.81 -3.73
N PRO A 75 -8.44 2.04 -3.24
CA PRO A 75 -7.79 3.09 -4.04
C PRO A 75 -6.29 2.84 -4.22
N VAL A 76 -5.78 3.11 -5.42
CA VAL A 76 -4.36 3.41 -5.65
C VAL A 76 -4.13 4.87 -5.26
N ALA A 77 -3.59 5.10 -4.07
CA ALA A 77 -3.66 6.40 -3.41
C ALA A 77 -2.50 7.34 -3.73
N GLY A 78 -1.45 6.84 -4.39
CA GLY A 78 -0.25 7.59 -4.74
C GLY A 78 0.89 6.66 -5.16
N ASP A 79 2.07 7.24 -5.30
CA ASP A 79 3.31 6.52 -5.58
C ASP A 79 4.03 6.07 -4.29
N ARG A 80 5.22 5.43 -4.45
CA ARG A 80 6.02 4.98 -3.30
C ARG A 80 6.50 6.11 -2.39
N TYR A 81 6.76 7.31 -2.92
CA TYR A 81 7.30 8.44 -2.15
C TYR A 81 6.27 9.00 -1.17
N GLN A 82 4.99 8.75 -1.45
CA GLN A 82 3.87 9.12 -0.60
C GLN A 82 3.59 8.11 0.53
N ILE A 83 4.35 7.00 0.63
CA ILE A 83 4.13 5.98 1.67
C ILE A 83 4.06 6.57 3.09
N PRO A 84 4.96 7.47 3.55
CA PRO A 84 4.88 8.03 4.91
C PRO A 84 3.58 8.81 5.18
N GLU A 85 3.15 9.65 4.24
CA GLU A 85 1.91 10.43 4.38
C GLU A 85 0.65 9.55 4.28
N LEU A 86 0.66 8.57 3.36
CA LEU A 86 -0.45 7.65 3.16
C LEU A 86 -0.59 6.69 4.34
N ALA A 87 0.52 6.25 4.93
CA ALA A 87 0.51 5.44 6.14
C ALA A 87 -0.23 6.15 7.29
N ALA A 88 0.07 7.44 7.52
CA ALA A 88 -0.64 8.24 8.52
C ALA A 88 -2.12 8.45 8.14
N LYS A 89 -2.39 8.86 6.90
CA LYS A 89 -3.74 9.16 6.39
C LYS A 89 -4.69 7.97 6.49
N TYR A 90 -4.23 6.78 6.10
CA TYR A 90 -5.02 5.55 6.10
C TYR A 90 -4.86 4.74 7.40
N ARG A 91 -4.11 5.27 8.38
CA ARG A 91 -3.81 4.63 9.68
C ARG A 91 -3.19 3.23 9.50
N VAL A 92 -2.30 3.07 8.55
CA VAL A 92 -1.74 1.77 8.17
C VAL A 92 -1.01 1.12 9.35
N ASP A 93 -1.30 -0.15 9.60
CA ASP A 93 -0.66 -0.93 10.66
C ASP A 93 0.47 -1.82 10.10
N VAL A 94 0.36 -2.23 8.84
CA VAL A 94 1.35 -3.05 8.11
C VAL A 94 1.46 -2.59 6.66
N ILE A 95 2.69 -2.46 6.14
CA ILE A 95 2.97 -2.31 4.71
C ILE A 95 3.31 -3.68 4.14
N THR A 96 2.59 -4.11 3.10
CA THR A 96 2.84 -5.38 2.42
C THR A 96 3.55 -5.16 1.10
N LEU A 97 4.73 -5.74 0.99
CA LEU A 97 5.49 -5.83 -0.25
C LEU A 97 5.22 -7.19 -0.89
N THR A 98 4.81 -7.18 -2.15
CA THR A 98 4.86 -8.40 -2.96
C THR A 98 6.31 -8.62 -3.40
N MET A 99 6.84 -9.81 -3.17
CA MET A 99 8.17 -10.19 -3.64
C MET A 99 8.16 -10.35 -5.17
N GLN A 100 8.35 -9.24 -5.86
CA GLN A 100 8.59 -9.19 -7.30
C GLN A 100 9.97 -8.57 -7.53
N ALA A 101 10.57 -8.83 -8.68
CA ALA A 101 11.92 -8.36 -9.01
C ALA A 101 12.00 -6.82 -9.01
N ILE A 102 12.35 -6.25 -7.87
CA ILE A 102 12.66 -4.83 -7.70
C ILE A 102 14.20 -4.71 -7.68
N PRO A 103 14.81 -3.79 -8.44
CA PRO A 103 16.24 -3.55 -8.35
C PRO A 103 16.66 -3.25 -6.90
N ARG A 104 17.81 -3.78 -6.45
CA ARG A 104 18.29 -3.66 -5.05
C ARG A 104 18.25 -2.21 -4.54
N LYS A 105 18.67 -1.25 -5.36
CA LYS A 105 18.62 0.18 -5.02
C LYS A 105 17.19 0.67 -4.73
N SER A 106 16.24 0.30 -5.57
CA SER A 106 14.82 0.64 -5.41
C SER A 106 14.19 -0.06 -4.21
N PHE A 107 14.68 -1.24 -3.81
CA PHE A 107 14.25 -1.92 -2.59
C PHE A 107 14.78 -1.21 -1.34
N GLU A 108 16.07 -0.82 -1.31
CA GLU A 108 16.66 -0.07 -0.18
C GLU A 108 15.94 1.27 0.04
N GLU A 109 15.66 2.01 -1.03
CA GLU A 109 14.89 3.26 -0.99
C GLU A 109 13.46 3.03 -0.47
N LEU A 110 12.78 2.01 -0.97
CA LEU A 110 11.44 1.64 -0.49
C LEU A 110 11.45 1.29 1.00
N MET A 111 12.45 0.54 1.46
CA MET A 111 12.60 0.20 2.88
C MET A 111 12.86 1.45 3.74
N GLN A 112 13.60 2.44 3.22
CA GLN A 112 13.80 3.73 3.90
C GLN A 112 12.48 4.50 4.04
N LEU A 113 11.67 4.57 2.98
CA LEU A 113 10.34 5.19 3.00
C LEU A 113 9.41 4.49 4.00
N CYS A 114 9.42 3.16 4.02
CA CYS A 114 8.67 2.38 5.01
C CYS A 114 9.15 2.64 6.45
N ARG A 115 10.46 2.79 6.67
CA ARG A 115 11.03 3.10 7.99
C ARG A 115 10.60 4.48 8.48
N GLN A 116 10.54 5.48 7.60
CA GLN A 116 10.04 6.83 7.92
C GLN A 116 8.56 6.80 8.33
N ALA A 117 7.77 5.91 7.74
CA ALA A 117 6.37 5.73 8.11
C ALA A 117 6.18 5.16 9.53
N LYS A 118 7.23 4.58 10.15
CA LYS A 118 7.17 3.87 11.44
C LYS A 118 6.15 2.73 11.47
N VAL A 119 5.93 2.11 10.32
CA VAL A 119 5.00 0.98 10.14
C VAL A 119 5.79 -0.30 9.90
N SER A 120 5.30 -1.42 10.44
CA SER A 120 5.90 -2.73 10.19
C SER A 120 5.77 -3.13 8.71
N VAL A 121 6.78 -3.79 8.16
CA VAL A 121 6.75 -4.27 6.78
C VAL A 121 6.61 -5.78 6.79
N ASN A 122 5.76 -6.33 5.92
CA ASN A 122 5.81 -7.75 5.62
C ASN A 122 6.04 -7.96 4.13
N ILE A 123 6.62 -9.10 3.80
CA ILE A 123 6.90 -9.51 2.44
C ILE A 123 6.10 -10.78 2.18
N VAL A 124 5.31 -10.76 1.11
CA VAL A 124 4.60 -11.91 0.58
C VAL A 124 5.46 -12.55 -0.51
N PRO A 125 6.05 -13.74 -0.29
CA PRO A 125 7.03 -14.34 -1.20
C PRO A 125 6.47 -14.73 -2.57
N SER A 126 5.23 -15.22 -2.60
CA SER A 126 4.56 -15.58 -3.83
C SER A 126 3.05 -15.40 -3.65
N PRO A 127 2.42 -14.49 -4.42
CA PRO A 127 0.97 -14.36 -4.44
C PRO A 127 0.26 -15.67 -4.80
N VAL A 128 0.88 -16.49 -5.67
CA VAL A 128 0.33 -17.79 -6.11
C VAL A 128 0.39 -18.83 -4.99
N GLU A 129 1.47 -18.85 -4.21
CA GLU A 129 1.57 -19.75 -3.04
C GLU A 129 0.62 -19.35 -1.93
N VAL A 130 0.40 -18.05 -1.76
CA VAL A 130 -0.61 -17.51 -0.86
C VAL A 130 -2.02 -17.97 -1.26
N LEU A 131 -2.38 -17.83 -2.54
CA LEU A 131 -3.70 -18.25 -3.04
C LEU A 131 -3.92 -19.76 -3.01
N SER A 132 -2.85 -20.56 -3.15
CA SER A 132 -2.94 -22.02 -3.06
C SER A 132 -2.92 -22.53 -1.61
N GLY A 133 -2.86 -21.64 -0.62
CA GLY A 133 -2.79 -22.00 0.81
C GLY A 133 -1.46 -22.61 1.24
N LYS A 134 -0.45 -22.64 0.36
CA LYS A 134 0.91 -23.12 0.69
C LYS A 134 1.65 -22.15 1.61
N VAL A 135 1.31 -20.86 1.52
CA VAL A 135 1.81 -19.82 2.40
C VAL A 135 0.62 -19.18 3.11
N ASP A 136 0.55 -19.37 4.41
CA ASP A 136 -0.51 -18.86 5.29
C ASP A 136 -0.06 -17.63 6.11
N ARG A 137 1.21 -17.22 5.96
CA ARG A 137 1.83 -16.16 6.73
C ARG A 137 2.82 -15.34 5.91
N ALA A 138 2.87 -14.04 6.16
CA ALA A 138 3.85 -13.15 5.54
C ALA A 138 5.13 -13.06 6.38
N VAL A 139 6.28 -12.91 5.73
CA VAL A 139 7.55 -12.71 6.44
C VAL A 139 7.61 -11.26 6.93
N THR A 140 7.62 -11.04 8.24
CA THR A 140 7.58 -9.70 8.82
C THR A 140 8.99 -9.17 9.11
N VAL A 141 9.30 -8.01 8.55
CA VAL A 141 10.48 -7.21 8.86
C VAL A 141 10.07 -6.12 9.86
N ARG A 142 10.66 -6.17 11.05
CA ARG A 142 10.50 -5.13 12.07
C ARG A 142 11.70 -4.20 12.01
N PHE A 143 11.46 -2.91 11.82
CA PHE A 143 12.49 -1.90 12.02
C PHE A 143 12.80 -1.81 13.52
N ARG A 144 14.06 -1.98 13.90
CA ARG A 144 14.55 -1.61 15.23
C ARG A 144 14.87 -0.13 15.21
N ASP A 145 14.53 0.56 16.30
CA ASP A 145 14.87 1.95 16.53
C ASP A 145 16.40 2.13 16.58
#